data_AF-G0NWL5-F1
#
_entry.id   AF-G0NWL5-F1
#
_cell.length_a   1.000
_cell.length_b   1.000
_cell.length_c   1.000
_cell.angle_alpha   90.00
_cell.angle_beta   90.00
_cell.angle_gamma   90.00
#
_symmetry.space_group_name_H-M   'P 1'
#
loop_
_entity.id
_entity.type
_entity.pdbx_description
1 polymer ?
#
loop_
_entity_poly.entity_id
_entity_poly.type
_entity_poly.pdbx_seq_one_letter_code
_entity_poly.pdbx_strand_id
1 'polypeptide(L)'
;MGAANEQAAQQMLTILEKTVSQNQDDQKQAMDYMTVACQQNFPVFVQCLSMILRTQQCQSFVRQAAGLQLKNVLCAKETETRAQYLQR
;
A
#
# COMPACT_ATOMS: atom_id res chain seq x y z
N MET A 1 13.20 -2.84 16.64
CA MET A 1 12.23 -2.86 15.51
C MET A 1 12.98 -3.41 14.32
N GLY A 2 12.44 -4.42 13.63
CA GLY A 2 13.24 -5.30 12.77
C GLY A 2 13.51 -4.73 11.38
N ALA A 3 14.74 -4.90 10.89
CA ALA A 3 15.18 -4.54 9.54
C ALA A 3 14.27 -5.07 8.40
N ALA A 4 13.51 -6.14 8.67
CA ALA A 4 12.56 -6.72 7.72
C ALA A 4 11.41 -5.76 7.32
N ASN A 5 10.91 -4.93 8.24
CA ASN A 5 9.80 -4.01 7.92
C ASN A 5 10.29 -2.80 7.12
N GLU A 6 11.54 -2.37 7.32
CA GLU A 6 12.16 -1.32 6.50
C GLU A 6 12.41 -1.80 5.07
N GLN A 7 12.87 -3.04 4.90
CA GLN A 7 13.01 -3.67 3.58
C GLN A 7 11.66 -3.79 2.86
N ALA A 8 10.61 -4.23 3.57
CA ALA A 8 9.27 -4.32 3.01
C ALA A 8 8.73 -2.95 2.57
N ALA A 9 8.98 -1.90 3.35
CA ALA A 9 8.59 -0.54 2.98
C ALA A 9 9.38 0.00 1.78
N GLN A 10 10.67 -0.31 1.68
CA GLN A 10 11.50 0.05 0.53
C GLN A 10 10.98 -0.61 -0.75
N GLN A 11 10.61 -1.89 -0.69
CA GLN A 11 10.00 -2.60 -1.81
C GLN A 11 8.64 -2.00 -2.18
N MET A 12 7.79 -1.73 -1.18
CA MET A 12 6.47 -1.13 -1.41
C MET A 12 6.58 0.28 -2.02
N LEU A 13 7.60 1.05 -1.67
CA LEU A 13 7.88 2.34 -2.27
C LEU A 13 8.14 2.20 -3.78
N THR A 14 9.01 1.28 -4.19
CA THR A 14 9.28 1.01 -5.61
C THR A 14 8.02 0.53 -6.35
N ILE A 15 7.16 -0.25 -5.70
CA ILE A 15 5.89 -0.69 -6.29
C ILE A 15 4.91 0.48 -6.45
N LEU A 16 4.82 1.38 -5.48
CA LEU A 16 4.00 2.59 -5.57
C LEU A 16 4.45 3.49 -6.72
N GLU A 17 5.75 3.60 -6.98
CA GLU A 17 6.27 4.33 -8.14
C GLU A 17 5.79 3.75 -9.47
N LYS A 18 5.63 2.43 -9.56
CA LYS A 18 5.09 1.77 -10.76
C LYS A 18 3.60 2.01 -10.98
N THR A 19 2.83 2.35 -9.93
CA THR A 19 1.39 2.63 -10.07
C THR A 19 1.10 3.86 -10.94
N VAL A 20 2.09 4.74 -11.13
CA VAL A 20 2.00 5.91 -12.01
C VAL A 20 2.80 5.76 -13.32
N SER A 21 3.37 4.57 -13.58
CA SER A 21 4.02 4.26 -14.85
C SER A 21 3.04 4.40 -16.01
N GLN A 22 3.53 4.78 -17.20
CA GLN A 22 2.70 4.78 -18.43
C GLN A 22 2.50 3.36 -18.98
N ASN A 23 3.21 2.36 -18.43
CA ASN A 23 3.09 0.97 -18.83
C ASN A 23 1.97 0.27 -18.04
N GLN A 24 0.96 -0.26 -18.75
CA GLN A 24 -0.17 -0.97 -18.14
C GLN A 24 0.25 -2.26 -17.42
N ASP A 25 1.29 -2.96 -17.91
CA ASP A 25 1.77 -4.18 -17.26
C ASP A 25 2.42 -3.87 -15.90
N ASP A 26 3.17 -2.77 -15.80
CA ASP A 26 3.75 -2.30 -14.54
C ASP A 26 2.67 -1.93 -13.53
N GLN A 27 1.62 -1.23 -13.98
CA GLN A 27 0.49 -0.85 -13.14
C GLN A 27 -0.25 -2.10 -12.62
N LYS A 28 -0.48 -3.09 -13.49
CA LYS A 28 -1.15 -4.33 -13.12
C LYS A 28 -0.32 -5.12 -12.11
N GLN A 29 0.97 -5.31 -12.38
CA GLN A 29 1.87 -5.99 -11.45
C GLN A 29 1.94 -5.29 -10.09
N ALA A 30 1.93 -3.95 -10.09
CA ALA A 30 1.92 -3.19 -8.85
C ALA A 30 0.63 -3.45 -8.05
N MET A 31 -0.53 -3.45 -8.70
CA MET A 31 -1.80 -3.73 -8.04
C MET A 31 -1.91 -5.19 -7.54
N ASP A 32 -1.41 -6.16 -8.30
CA ASP A 32 -1.36 -7.56 -7.89
C ASP A 32 -0.47 -7.72 -6.64
N TYR A 33 0.72 -7.09 -6.63
CA TYR A 33 1.59 -7.07 -5.46
C TYR A 33 0.89 -6.47 -4.24
N MET A 34 0.22 -5.32 -4.38
CA MET A 34 -0.48 -4.67 -3.28
C MET A 34 -1.59 -5.55 -2.70
N THR A 35 -2.31 -6.27 -3.57
CA THR A 35 -3.37 -7.20 -3.16
C THR A 35 -2.79 -8.36 -2.35
N VAL A 36 -1.72 -8.99 -2.84
CA VAL A 36 -1.05 -10.09 -2.15
C VAL A 36 -0.45 -9.64 -0.81
N ALA A 37 0.25 -8.51 -0.80
CA ALA A 37 0.87 -7.98 0.42
C ALA A 37 -0.17 -7.65 1.50
N CYS A 38 -1.31 -7.07 1.11
CA CYS A 38 -2.43 -6.78 2.00
C CYS A 38 -3.03 -8.06 2.61
N GLN A 39 -3.15 -9.13 1.83
CA GLN A 39 -3.71 -10.40 2.29
C GLN A 39 -2.74 -11.22 3.13
N GLN A 40 -1.44 -11.16 2.81
CA GLN A 40 -0.41 -11.97 3.48
C GLN A 40 -0.12 -11.48 4.89
N ASN A 41 0.02 -10.16 5.09
CA ASN A 41 0.28 -9.59 6.40
C ASN A 41 -0.25 -8.15 6.49
N PHE A 42 -1.54 -8.04 6.77
CA PHE A 42 -2.24 -6.77 6.82
C PHE A 42 -1.62 -5.74 7.79
N PRO A 43 -1.23 -6.10 9.04
CA PRO A 43 -0.57 -5.13 9.94
C PRO A 43 0.74 -4.56 9.37
N VAL A 44 1.59 -5.41 8.78
CA VAL A 44 2.85 -4.96 8.17
C VAL A 44 2.57 -4.09 6.94
N PHE A 45 1.59 -4.46 6.13
CA PHE A 45 1.17 -3.69 4.96
C PHE A 45 0.74 -2.27 5.33
N VAL A 46 -0.17 -2.14 6.31
CA VAL A 46 -0.65 -0.84 6.83
C VAL A 46 0.49 -0.02 7.42
N GLN A 47 1.41 -0.66 8.16
CA GLN A 47 2.58 0.00 8.72
C GLN A 47 3.51 0.56 7.62
N CYS A 48 3.78 -0.23 6.57
CA CYS A 48 4.62 0.21 5.45
C CYS A 48 4.02 1.42 4.74
N LEU A 49 2.71 1.37 4.40
CA LEU A 49 2.00 2.50 3.79
C LEU A 49 2.06 3.76 4.66
N SER A 50 1.87 3.61 5.97
CA SER A 50 1.94 4.70 6.94
C SER A 50 3.35 5.30 7.03
N MET A 51 4.38 4.46 6.95
CA MET A 51 5.78 4.90 6.98
C MET A 51 6.16 5.66 5.70
N ILE A 52 5.71 5.20 4.54
CA ILE A 52 5.93 5.89 3.26
C ILE A 52 5.21 7.24 3.26
N LEU A 53 3.94 7.27 3.69
CA LEU A 53 3.12 8.48 3.74
C LEU A 53 3.74 9.61 4.59
N ARG A 54 4.30 9.27 5.76
CA ARG A 54 4.94 10.23 6.68
C ARG A 54 6.34 10.68 6.25
N THR A 55 7.00 9.94 5.36
CA THR A 55 8.39 10.20 4.98
C THR A 55 8.45 11.35 3.97
N GLN A 56 8.81 12.55 4.45
CA GLN A 56 8.83 13.77 3.63
C GLN A 56 9.85 13.74 2.48
N GLN A 57 10.84 12.86 2.55
CA GLN A 57 11.85 12.66 1.51
C GLN A 57 11.31 11.87 0.30
N CYS A 58 10.17 11.18 0.46
CA CYS A 58 9.50 10.49 -0.65
C CYS A 58 8.84 11.49 -1.60
N GLN A 59 8.81 11.16 -2.89
CA GLN A 59 8.15 11.99 -3.89
C GLN A 59 6.66 12.16 -3.56
N SER A 60 6.12 13.36 -3.82
CA SER A 60 4.75 13.73 -3.43
C SER A 60 3.69 12.76 -3.97
N PHE A 61 3.83 12.28 -5.21
CA PHE A 61 2.87 11.34 -5.79
C PHE A 61 2.93 9.96 -5.14
N VAL A 62 4.13 9.50 -4.73
CA VAL A 62 4.30 8.22 -4.02
C VAL A 62 3.58 8.27 -2.68
N ARG A 63 3.72 9.40 -1.96
CA ARG A 63 3.02 9.63 -0.70
C ARG A 63 1.52 9.69 -0.89
N GLN A 64 1.03 10.33 -1.95
CA GLN A 64 -0.39 10.37 -2.29
C GLN A 64 -0.93 8.96 -2.60
N ALA A 65 -0.19 8.17 -3.39
CA ALA A 65 -0.56 6.80 -3.72
C ALA A 65 -0.59 5.92 -2.45
N ALA A 66 0.40 6.05 -1.56
CA ALA A 66 0.40 5.38 -0.26
C ALA A 66 -0.82 5.74 0.59
N GLY A 67 -1.15 7.04 0.68
CA GLY A 67 -2.32 7.52 1.42
C GLY A 67 -3.64 7.04 0.82
N LEU A 68 -3.77 7.01 -0.51
CA LEU A 68 -4.94 6.49 -1.18
C LEU A 68 -5.15 5.00 -0.88
N GLN A 69 -4.09 4.21 -0.96
CA GLN A 69 -4.17 2.78 -0.68
C GLN A 69 -4.45 2.49 0.79
N LEU A 70 -3.82 3.25 1.69
CA LEU A 70 -4.11 3.18 3.13
C LEU A 70 -5.59 3.46 3.41
N LYS A 71 -6.16 4.49 2.78
CA LYS A 71 -7.59 4.79 2.88
C LYS A 71 -8.44 3.63 2.37
N ASN A 72 -8.11 3.09 1.19
CA ASN A 72 -8.91 2.04 0.54
C ASN A 72 -8.96 0.76 1.37
N VAL A 73 -7.89 0.41 2.07
CA VAL A 73 -7.85 -0.83 2.88
C VAL A 73 -8.42 -0.66 4.29
N LEU A 74 -8.49 0.57 4.81
CA LEU A 74 -9.06 0.87 6.13
C LEU A 74 -10.54 1.26 6.07
N CYS A 75 -11.00 1.78 4.93
CA CYS A 75 -12.34 2.30 4.76
C CYS A 75 -12.94 1.82 3.44
N ALA A 76 -14.06 1.10 3.54
CA ALA A 76 -14.90 0.78 2.39
C ALA A 76 -16.17 1.62 2.39
N LYS A 77 -16.57 2.06 1.19
CA LYS A 77 -17.84 2.76 0.97
C LYS A 77 -19.02 1.81 1.04
N GLU A 78 -18.85 0.59 0.53
CA GLU A 78 -19.87 -0.45 0.50
C GLU A 78 -19.98 -1.13 1.86
N THR A 79 -21.22 -1.28 2.35
CA THR A 79 -21.53 -1.85 3.67
C THR A 79 -20.99 -3.26 3.85
N GLU A 80 -21.04 -4.07 2.78
CA GLU A 80 -20.61 -5.46 2.78
C GLU A 80 -19.08 -5.59 2.93
N THR A 81 -18.33 -4.80 2.15
CA THR A 81 -16.87 -4.71 2.25
C THR A 81 -16.43 -4.14 3.59
N ARG A 82 -17.19 -3.18 4.15
CA ARG A 82 -16.93 -2.63 5.49
C ARG A 82 -17.10 -3.70 6.58
N ALA A 83 -18.12 -4.54 6.49
CA ALA A 83 -18.32 -5.65 7.42
C ALA A 83 -17.16 -6.65 7.39
N GLN A 84 -16.63 -6.95 6.20
CA GLN A 84 -15.42 -7.78 6.04
C GLN A 84 -14.19 -7.15 6.70
N TYR A 85 -14.02 -5.83 6.64
CA TYR A 85 -12.90 -5.14 7.27
C TYR A 85 -12.97 -5.18 8.80
N LEU A 86 -14.17 -5.14 9.38
CA LEU A 86 -14.37 -5.24 10.83
C LEU A 86 -14.09 -6.65 11.39
N GLN A 87 -14.13 -7.67 10.52
CA GLN A 87 -13.85 -9.07 10.89
C GLN A 87 -12.39 -9.49 10.67
N ARG A 88 -11.57 -8.61 10.05
CA ARG A 88 -10.13 -8.82 9.82
C ARG A 88 -9.30 -8.35 11.01
#